data_AF-A0A183B533-F1
#
_entry.id   AF-A0A183B533-F1
#
_cell.length_a   1.000
_cell.length_b   1.000
_cell.length_c   1.000
_cell.angle_alpha   90.00
_cell.angle_beta   90.00
_cell.angle_gamma   90.00
#
_symmetry.space_group_name_H-M   'P 1'
#
loop_
_entity.id
_entity.type
_entity.pdbx_description
1 polymer ?
#
loop_
_entity_poly.entity_id
_entity_poly.type
_entity_poly.pdbx_seq_one_letter_code
_entity_poly.pdbx_strand_id
1 'polypeptide(L)'
;MPKKKTGQRKKAEKARARRKMMDAQRSHVDLINHPSNLIMECGQCGKRQKNRAFCYFCQSIQRLPICCQCGKQKCTGRQGDCLVKHRAAHATGMAMVGAICDFCEAWVCHGQNCISVHACECPMQRSACAECSRTLTEHGGRLFSCAFCQQMLCEDDQFEHQASCQRLEAESYKCPSCNRLGSNTCLMCKITFCDEHAKRKGVKYDRGSAIPCPKCGHPLTDSYNLSMSSKFVVHCLLYVYIGFPSIDYHRPRSIC
;
A
#
# COMPACT_ATOMS: atom_id res chain seq x y z
N MET A 1 10.33 -43.46 13.72
CA MET A 1 10.57 -42.06 14.19
C MET A 1 10.86 -41.16 13.00
N PRO A 2 10.20 -39.99 12.87
CA PRO A 2 10.56 -39.00 11.85
C PRO A 2 12.03 -38.59 12.03
N LYS A 3 12.83 -38.64 10.95
CA LYS A 3 14.26 -38.29 11.01
C LYS A 3 14.42 -36.88 11.60
N LYS A 4 15.30 -36.75 12.60
CA LYS A 4 15.60 -35.49 13.28
C LYS A 4 16.04 -34.47 12.22
N LYS A 5 15.30 -33.36 12.09
CA LYS A 5 15.60 -32.32 11.10
C LYS A 5 17.01 -31.76 11.34
N THR A 6 17.80 -31.65 10.28
CA THR A 6 19.14 -31.04 10.32
C THR A 6 19.06 -29.57 10.75
N GLY A 7 20.13 -29.03 11.33
CA GLY A 7 20.19 -27.63 11.77
C GLY A 7 19.91 -26.64 10.62
N GLN A 8 20.41 -26.94 9.43
CA GLN A 8 20.13 -26.15 8.21
C GLN A 8 18.64 -26.16 7.84
N ARG A 9 17.98 -27.33 7.89
CA ARG A 9 16.54 -27.44 7.59
C ARG A 9 15.69 -26.68 8.61
N LYS A 10 16.04 -26.71 9.91
CA LYS A 10 15.39 -25.91 10.94
C LYS A 10 15.56 -24.39 10.71
N LYS A 11 16.76 -23.95 10.31
CA LYS A 11 17.04 -22.55 9.98
C LYS A 11 16.22 -22.08 8.77
N ALA A 12 16.14 -22.89 7.72
CA ALA A 12 15.34 -22.61 6.53
C ALA A 12 13.83 -22.53 6.84
N GLU A 13 13.32 -23.44 7.69
CA GLU A 13 11.92 -23.44 8.11
C GLU A 13 11.58 -22.19 8.94
N LYS A 14 12.44 -21.82 9.89
CA LYS A 14 12.30 -20.59 10.68
C LYS A 14 12.40 -19.33 9.82
N ALA A 15 13.23 -19.34 8.77
CA ALA A 15 13.28 -18.25 7.80
C ALA A 15 12.00 -18.15 6.96
N ARG A 16 11.43 -19.29 6.51
CA ARG A 16 10.14 -19.32 5.80
C ARG A 16 8.98 -18.86 6.67
N ALA A 17 8.94 -19.29 7.93
CA ALA A 17 7.92 -18.85 8.89
C ALA A 17 7.98 -17.33 9.14
N ARG A 18 9.19 -16.79 9.34
CA ARG A 18 9.39 -15.33 9.44
C ARG A 18 8.92 -14.60 8.19
N ARG A 19 9.25 -15.09 6.99
CA ARG A 19 8.75 -14.50 5.73
C ARG A 19 7.23 -14.49 5.65
N LYS A 20 6.55 -15.57 6.05
CA LYS A 20 5.08 -15.62 6.08
C LYS A 20 4.48 -14.61 7.08
N MET A 21 5.07 -14.47 8.27
CA MET A 21 4.64 -13.47 9.25
C MET A 21 4.83 -12.04 8.72
N MET A 22 5.96 -11.78 8.07
CA MET A 22 6.27 -10.50 7.42
C MET A 22 5.29 -10.17 6.29
N ASP A 23 4.96 -11.15 5.44
CA ASP A 23 3.98 -10.97 4.36
C ASP A 23 2.56 -10.72 4.92
N ALA A 24 2.19 -11.32 6.05
CA ALA A 24 0.92 -11.03 6.72
C ALA A 24 0.89 -9.65 7.41
N GLN A 25 2.03 -9.14 7.87
CA GLN A 25 2.13 -7.79 8.44
C GLN A 25 2.13 -6.70 7.34
N ARG A 26 2.66 -6.98 6.16
CA ARG A 26 2.67 -6.06 5.02
C ARG A 26 1.28 -5.58 4.61
N SER A 27 0.26 -6.43 4.70
CA SER A 27 -1.13 -6.04 4.38
C SER A 27 -1.74 -5.03 5.36
N HIS A 28 -1.07 -4.75 6.48
CA HIS A 28 -1.50 -3.77 7.48
C HIS A 28 -0.63 -2.50 7.46
N VAL A 29 0.37 -2.42 6.58
CA VAL A 29 1.21 -1.23 6.45
C VAL A 29 0.50 -0.24 5.52
N ASP A 30 0.18 0.93 6.05
CA ASP A 30 -0.30 2.04 5.25
C ASP A 30 0.83 2.52 4.32
N LEU A 31 0.75 2.10 3.06
CA LEU A 31 1.79 2.28 2.07
C LEU A 31 2.05 3.76 1.77
N ILE A 32 1.05 4.63 1.94
CA ILE A 32 1.20 6.07 1.66
C ILE A 32 2.24 6.70 2.59
N ASN A 33 2.30 6.22 3.84
CA ASN A 33 3.14 6.74 4.90
C ASN A 33 4.45 5.94 5.06
N HIS A 34 4.62 4.84 4.32
CA HIS A 34 5.82 4.02 4.43
C HIS A 34 7.05 4.76 3.87
N PRO A 35 8.23 4.72 4.52
CA PRO A 35 9.42 5.46 4.08
C PRO A 35 9.88 5.16 2.65
N SER A 36 9.55 3.97 2.14
CA SER A 36 9.82 3.57 0.75
C SER A 36 9.00 4.33 -0.29
N ASN A 37 7.85 4.86 0.11
CA ASN A 37 6.92 5.56 -0.77
C ASN A 37 7.02 7.08 -0.64
N LEU A 38 7.92 7.57 0.23
CA LEU A 38 8.21 9.00 0.37
C LEU A 38 8.64 9.60 -0.97
N ILE A 39 8.20 10.83 -1.21
CA ILE A 39 8.52 11.58 -2.42
C ILE A 39 9.94 12.12 -2.30
N MET A 40 10.71 11.96 -3.37
CA MET A 40 11.98 12.62 -3.57
C MET A 40 12.02 13.26 -4.96
N GLU A 41 12.79 14.34 -5.07
CA GLU A 41 13.12 14.98 -6.32
C GLU A 41 14.58 14.67 -6.67
N CYS A 42 14.83 14.28 -7.92
CA CYS A 42 16.19 14.05 -8.39
C CYS A 42 16.93 15.37 -8.57
N GLY A 43 18.04 15.57 -7.85
CA GLY A 43 18.85 16.78 -7.98
C GLY A 43 19.53 16.98 -9.33
N GLN A 44 19.54 15.97 -10.21
CA GLN A 44 20.16 16.09 -11.55
C GLN A 44 19.13 16.33 -12.67
N CYS A 45 17.97 15.67 -12.64
CA CYS A 45 16.96 15.80 -13.70
C CYS A 45 15.65 16.47 -13.25
N GLY A 46 15.51 16.85 -11.97
CA GLY A 46 14.32 17.52 -11.42
C GLY A 46 13.06 16.66 -11.35
N LYS A 47 13.11 15.41 -11.83
CA LYS A 47 11.94 14.52 -11.84
C LYS A 47 11.65 14.01 -10.43
N ARG A 48 10.37 13.98 -10.08
CA ARG A 48 9.86 13.42 -8.83
C ARG A 48 9.70 11.91 -8.96
N GLN A 49 10.10 11.20 -7.91
CA GLN A 49 10.01 9.74 -7.81
C GLN A 49 9.92 9.34 -6.34
N LYS A 50 9.76 8.04 -6.08
CA LYS A 50 9.80 7.47 -4.74
C LYS A 50 11.23 7.38 -4.20
N ASN A 51 11.36 7.41 -2.87
CA ASN A 51 12.64 7.34 -2.15
C ASN A 51 13.46 6.10 -2.53
N ARG A 52 14.51 6.29 -3.34
CA ARG A 52 15.43 5.25 -3.81
C ARG A 52 16.87 5.75 -3.82
N ALA A 53 17.80 4.80 -3.89
CA ALA A 53 19.22 5.11 -3.98
C ALA A 53 19.57 5.76 -5.33
N PHE A 54 18.91 5.29 -6.39
CA PHE A 54 19.13 5.75 -7.74
C PHE A 54 17.87 6.38 -8.31
N CYS A 55 18.08 7.38 -9.16
CA CYS A 55 17.01 7.95 -9.95
C CYS A 55 16.56 6.96 -11.02
N TYR A 56 15.29 6.61 -11.02
CA TYR A 56 14.69 5.77 -12.03
C TYR A 56 14.88 6.32 -13.46
N PHE A 57 14.80 7.65 -13.63
CA PHE A 57 14.83 8.27 -14.96
C PHE A 57 16.23 8.49 -15.54
N CYS A 58 17.22 8.80 -14.71
CA CYS A 58 18.57 9.16 -15.18
C CYS A 58 19.69 8.40 -14.46
N GLN A 59 19.34 7.44 -13.59
CA GLN A 59 20.26 6.58 -12.83
C GLN A 59 21.23 7.33 -11.90
N SER A 60 21.05 8.64 -11.74
CA SER A 60 21.85 9.45 -10.84
C SER A 60 21.65 9.03 -9.37
N ILE A 61 22.73 9.07 -8.61
CA ILE A 61 22.72 8.74 -7.18
C ILE A 61 22.02 9.85 -6.39
N GLN A 62 21.11 9.46 -5.50
CA GLN A 62 20.42 10.40 -4.64
C GLN A 62 21.33 10.89 -3.51
N ARG A 63 21.70 12.17 -3.57
CA ARG A 63 22.64 12.82 -2.62
C ARG A 63 22.05 13.10 -1.24
N LEU A 64 20.72 13.16 -1.13
CA LEU A 64 19.99 13.30 0.13
C LEU A 64 19.32 11.97 0.49
N PRO A 65 20.07 11.01 1.07
CA PRO A 65 19.52 9.71 1.42
C PRO A 65 18.46 9.80 2.51
N ILE A 66 17.45 8.93 2.40
CA ILE A 66 16.43 8.72 3.42
C ILE A 66 16.33 7.22 3.64
N CYS A 67 16.51 6.74 4.86
CA CYS A 67 16.42 5.30 5.13
C CYS A 67 15.02 4.78 4.80
N CYS A 68 14.96 3.78 3.93
CA CYS A 68 13.73 3.17 3.44
C CYS A 68 13.03 2.28 4.48
N GLN A 69 13.72 1.95 5.58
CA GLN A 69 13.16 1.20 6.70
C GLN A 69 12.61 2.11 7.81
N CYS A 70 13.38 3.13 8.22
CA CYS A 70 13.05 3.95 9.40
C CYS A 70 12.73 5.41 9.07
N GLY A 71 12.82 5.83 7.81
CA GLY A 71 12.54 7.21 7.37
C GLY A 71 13.55 8.26 7.81
N LYS A 72 14.60 7.89 8.55
CA LYS A 72 15.59 8.85 9.06
C LYS A 72 16.49 9.36 7.93
N GLN A 73 16.72 10.67 7.94
CA GLN A 73 17.69 11.39 7.08
C GLN A 73 19.02 11.68 7.82
N LYS A 74 19.07 11.39 9.12
CA LYS A 74 20.24 11.58 9.99
C LYS A 74 20.32 10.44 11.03
N CYS A 75 21.48 9.81 11.23
CA CYS A 75 21.70 8.96 12.43
C CYS A 75 22.09 9.90 13.57
N THR A 76 21.28 9.91 14.62
CA THR A 76 21.61 10.51 15.91
C THR A 76 22.30 9.45 16.75
N GLY A 77 23.55 9.66 17.16
CA GLY A 77 24.33 8.66 17.89
C GLY A 77 23.81 8.25 19.27
N ARG A 78 22.63 8.73 19.68
CA ARG A 78 21.98 8.40 20.96
C ARG A 78 21.51 6.94 21.06
N GLN A 79 21.24 6.26 19.94
CA GLN A 79 20.66 4.91 19.96
C GLN A 79 21.72 3.79 19.98
N GLY A 80 22.99 4.09 19.73
CA GLY A 80 24.11 3.15 19.90
C GLY A 80 24.11 1.91 18.98
N ASP A 81 23.12 1.75 18.10
CA ASP A 81 22.98 0.61 17.19
C ASP A 81 23.55 0.88 15.79
N CYS A 82 24.22 2.01 15.57
CA CYS A 82 24.83 2.38 14.29
C CYS A 82 26.12 1.52 14.08
N LEU A 83 26.14 0.67 13.04
CA LEU A 83 27.24 -0.22 12.65
C LEU A 83 28.53 0.52 12.29
N VAL A 84 28.37 1.74 11.77
CA VAL A 84 29.47 2.65 11.50
C VAL A 84 29.57 3.62 12.66
N LYS A 85 30.69 3.58 13.38
CA LYS A 85 30.97 4.53 14.46
C LYS A 85 31.24 5.91 13.85
N HIS A 86 30.47 6.91 14.26
CA HIS A 86 30.68 8.30 13.86
C HIS A 86 31.19 9.13 15.05
N ARG A 87 32.22 9.95 14.81
CA ARG A 87 32.81 10.89 15.80
C ARG A 87 31.90 12.10 16.07
N ALA A 88 31.12 12.52 15.08
CA ALA A 88 30.11 13.56 15.24
C ALA A 88 28.87 13.01 15.96
N ALA A 89 28.20 13.86 16.75
CA ALA A 89 26.94 13.49 17.41
C ALA A 89 25.84 13.06 16.41
N HIS A 90 25.94 13.50 15.15
CA HIS A 90 25.02 13.21 14.07
C HIS A 90 25.75 12.89 12.76
N ALA A 91 25.38 11.80 12.10
CA ALA A 91 25.81 11.49 10.73
C ALA A 91 24.67 11.84 9.75
N THR A 92 25.01 12.50 8.64
CA THR A 92 24.08 12.94 7.58
C THR A 92 24.63 12.58 6.20
N GLY A 93 23.77 12.68 5.17
CA GLY A 93 24.15 12.37 3.80
C GLY A 93 24.66 10.93 3.67
N MET A 94 25.69 10.74 2.85
CA MET A 94 26.30 9.42 2.62
C MET A 94 26.91 8.78 3.88
N ALA A 95 27.28 9.58 4.90
CA ALA A 95 27.84 9.04 6.14
C ALA A 95 26.80 8.30 7.00
N MET A 96 25.50 8.52 6.77
CA MET A 96 24.40 7.80 7.44
C MET A 96 24.04 6.48 6.74
N VAL A 97 24.41 6.34 5.47
CA VAL A 97 24.09 5.17 4.66
C VAL A 97 24.95 3.99 5.12
N GLY A 98 24.31 2.84 5.32
CA GLY A 98 25.01 1.59 5.64
C GLY A 98 24.98 0.59 4.48
N ALA A 99 23.92 0.57 3.69
CA ALA A 99 23.78 -0.34 2.55
C ALA A 99 22.78 0.19 1.51
N ILE A 100 22.86 -0.36 0.30
CA ILE A 100 21.81 -0.32 -0.72
C ILE A 100 21.18 -1.71 -0.76
N CYS A 101 19.85 -1.79 -0.78
CA CYS A 101 19.15 -3.07 -0.90
C CYS A 101 19.12 -3.56 -2.35
N ASP A 102 19.69 -4.73 -2.63
CA ASP A 102 19.72 -5.31 -3.99
C ASP A 102 18.34 -5.59 -4.59
N PHE A 103 17.31 -5.76 -3.75
CA PHE A 103 15.97 -6.14 -4.21
C PHE A 103 15.05 -4.96 -4.51
N CYS A 104 15.27 -3.83 -3.86
CA CYS A 104 14.39 -2.66 -4.00
C CYS A 104 15.15 -1.36 -4.27
N GLU A 105 16.47 -1.43 -4.40
CA GLU A 105 17.39 -0.33 -4.75
C GLU A 105 17.25 0.89 -3.85
N ALA A 106 16.91 0.66 -2.58
CA ALA A 106 16.67 1.73 -1.62
C ALA A 106 17.82 1.90 -0.63
N TRP A 107 17.99 3.12 -0.15
CA TRP A 107 18.93 3.43 0.92
C TRP A 107 18.51 2.78 2.24
N VAL A 108 19.46 2.14 2.91
CA VAL A 108 19.31 1.64 4.28
C VAL A 108 20.36 2.30 5.15
N CYS A 109 19.94 2.89 6.27
CA CYS A 109 20.91 3.47 7.20
C CYS A 109 21.75 2.38 7.86
N HIS A 110 22.90 2.76 8.40
CA HIS A 110 23.80 1.85 9.12
C HIS A 110 23.27 1.34 10.47
N GLY A 111 22.00 1.58 10.82
CA GLY A 111 21.41 1.04 12.04
C GLY A 111 21.30 -0.49 11.92
N GLN A 112 21.83 -1.22 12.90
CA GLN A 112 21.82 -2.69 12.94
C GLN A 112 20.41 -3.24 12.73
N ASN A 113 19.43 -2.62 13.38
CA ASN A 113 18.02 -2.98 13.22
C ASN A 113 17.57 -2.86 11.76
N CYS A 114 17.85 -1.73 11.11
CA CYS A 114 17.43 -1.49 9.73
C CYS A 114 18.07 -2.47 8.74
N ILE A 115 19.38 -2.71 8.85
CA ILE A 115 20.07 -3.64 7.95
C ILE A 115 19.61 -5.09 8.18
N SER A 116 19.34 -5.49 9.42
CA SER A 116 18.92 -6.86 9.74
C SER A 116 17.53 -7.22 9.21
N VAL A 117 16.63 -6.24 9.05
CA VAL A 117 15.23 -6.46 8.63
C VAL A 117 15.00 -6.07 7.16
N HIS A 118 15.67 -5.04 6.65
CA HIS A 118 15.25 -4.41 5.39
C HIS A 118 15.49 -5.26 4.13
N ALA A 119 16.37 -6.26 4.15
CA ALA A 119 16.83 -7.00 2.96
C ALA A 119 15.76 -7.81 2.20
N CYS A 120 14.47 -7.56 2.42
CA CYS A 120 13.51 -7.11 1.39
C CYS A 120 12.07 -7.10 1.92
N GLU A 121 11.89 -6.86 3.22
CA GLU A 121 10.58 -6.68 3.85
C GLU A 121 9.87 -5.39 3.38
N CYS A 122 10.59 -4.51 2.67
CA CYS A 122 10.05 -3.31 2.02
C CYS A 122 8.76 -3.62 1.27
N PRO A 123 7.59 -3.05 1.62
CA PRO A 123 6.29 -3.32 0.98
C PRO A 123 6.30 -3.28 -0.55
N MET A 124 7.20 -2.49 -1.13
CA MET A 124 7.28 -2.29 -2.58
C MET A 124 8.05 -3.38 -3.33
N GLN A 125 8.82 -4.25 -2.67
CA GLN A 125 9.65 -5.25 -3.37
C GLN A 125 8.84 -6.20 -4.28
N ARG A 126 7.59 -6.50 -3.91
CA ARG A 126 6.69 -7.38 -4.67
C ARG A 126 5.42 -6.70 -5.12
N SER A 127 5.40 -5.37 -5.11
CA SER A 127 4.24 -4.63 -5.58
C SER A 127 4.28 -4.55 -7.10
N ALA A 128 3.28 -5.14 -7.73
CA ALA A 128 2.90 -4.86 -9.10
C ALA A 128 1.57 -4.11 -9.07
N CYS A 129 1.36 -3.19 -10.02
CA CYS A 129 0.06 -2.56 -10.18
C CYS A 129 -0.96 -3.61 -10.62
N ALA A 130 -2.14 -3.64 -9.98
CA ALA A 130 -3.21 -4.56 -10.35
C ALA A 130 -3.78 -4.32 -11.75
N GLU A 131 -3.68 -3.09 -12.28
CA GLU A 131 -4.20 -2.72 -13.60
C GLU A 131 -3.13 -2.90 -14.68
N CYS A 132 -2.06 -2.11 -14.65
CA CYS A 132 -1.03 -2.16 -15.69
C CYS A 132 0.02 -3.26 -15.52
N SER A 133 -0.03 -4.05 -14.44
CA SER A 133 0.96 -5.10 -14.11
C SER A 133 2.42 -4.64 -13.98
N ARG A 134 2.71 -3.34 -14.11
CA ARG A 134 4.05 -2.76 -13.95
C ARG A 134 4.56 -2.97 -12.53
N THR A 135 5.83 -3.33 -12.43
CA THR A 135 6.57 -3.51 -11.18
C THR A 135 7.35 -2.25 -10.79
N LEU A 136 7.96 -2.23 -9.60
CA LEU A 136 8.56 -1.00 -9.07
C LEU A 136 9.69 -0.43 -9.94
N THR A 137 10.38 -1.29 -10.69
CA THR A 137 11.42 -0.95 -11.67
C THR A 137 10.86 -0.40 -12.98
N GLU A 138 9.55 -0.46 -13.23
CA GLU A 138 8.96 -0.06 -14.52
C GLU A 138 8.12 1.20 -14.40
N HIS A 139 7.40 1.40 -13.29
CA HIS A 139 6.61 2.61 -13.13
C HIS A 139 7.38 3.73 -12.45
N GLY A 140 8.40 3.46 -11.61
CA GLY A 140 9.23 4.49 -10.93
C GLY A 140 8.47 5.42 -9.96
N GLY A 141 7.15 5.51 -10.09
CA GLY A 141 6.22 6.35 -9.35
C GLY A 141 5.67 5.68 -8.11
N ARG A 142 4.72 6.39 -7.47
CA ARG A 142 4.12 6.00 -6.20
C ARG A 142 3.21 4.79 -6.36
N LEU A 143 3.10 4.01 -5.29
CA LEU A 143 2.11 2.96 -5.18
C LEU A 143 1.13 3.31 -4.07
N PHE A 144 -0.11 2.87 -4.24
CA PHE A 144 -1.21 3.11 -3.34
C PHE A 144 -1.93 1.79 -3.10
N SER A 145 -2.50 1.63 -1.90
CA SER A 145 -3.46 0.55 -1.66
C SER A 145 -4.86 1.09 -1.86
N CYS A 146 -5.67 0.39 -2.65
CA CYS A 146 -7.07 0.75 -2.83
C CYS A 146 -7.83 0.63 -1.49
N ALA A 147 -8.57 1.68 -1.11
CA ALA A 147 -9.37 1.68 0.12
C ALA A 147 -10.45 0.58 0.15
N PHE A 148 -10.86 0.08 -1.03
CA PHE A 148 -11.94 -0.90 -1.17
C PHE A 148 -11.45 -2.33 -1.31
N CYS A 149 -10.54 -2.61 -2.24
CA CYS A 149 -10.08 -3.98 -2.52
C CYS A 149 -8.68 -4.28 -1.97
N GLN A 150 -7.99 -3.28 -1.40
CA GLN A 150 -6.60 -3.36 -0.90
C GLN A 150 -5.55 -3.77 -1.95
N GLN A 151 -5.91 -3.80 -3.23
CA GLN A 151 -4.96 -4.02 -4.33
C GLN A 151 -3.98 -2.86 -4.45
N MET A 152 -2.79 -3.16 -4.96
CA MET A 152 -1.71 -2.20 -5.14
C MET A 152 -1.85 -1.53 -6.50
N LEU A 153 -1.80 -0.20 -6.54
CA LEU A 153 -2.07 0.61 -7.73
C LEU A 153 -0.97 1.63 -7.91
N CYS A 154 -0.49 1.80 -9.14
CA CYS A 154 0.45 2.87 -9.44
C CYS A 154 -0.26 4.24 -9.44
N GLU A 155 0.53 5.32 -9.40
CA GLU A 155 0.03 6.69 -9.42
C GLU A 155 -0.87 7.02 -10.62
N ASP A 156 -0.62 6.39 -11.77
CA ASP A 156 -1.40 6.60 -12.99
C ASP A 156 -2.79 5.93 -12.88
N ASP A 157 -2.85 4.71 -12.32
CA ASP A 157 -4.07 3.89 -12.32
C ASP A 157 -4.94 4.07 -11.05
N GLN A 158 -4.40 4.70 -9.99
CA GLN A 158 -5.06 4.72 -8.68
C GLN A 158 -6.47 5.33 -8.71
N PHE A 159 -6.68 6.39 -9.49
CA PHE A 159 -7.92 7.15 -9.48
C PHE A 159 -9.00 6.44 -10.29
N GLU A 160 -8.65 5.95 -11.47
CA GLU A 160 -9.55 5.18 -12.32
C GLU A 160 -10.00 3.89 -11.62
N HIS A 161 -9.05 3.17 -11.02
CA HIS A 161 -9.40 1.98 -10.25
C HIS A 161 -10.27 2.32 -9.04
N GLN A 162 -9.93 3.34 -8.23
CA GLN A 162 -10.77 3.68 -7.06
C GLN A 162 -12.19 4.09 -7.45
N ALA A 163 -12.35 4.79 -8.58
CA ALA A 163 -13.67 5.19 -9.10
C ALA A 163 -14.51 3.98 -9.56
N SER A 164 -13.90 2.97 -10.16
CA SER A 164 -14.62 1.78 -10.65
C SER A 164 -14.72 0.66 -9.61
N CYS A 165 -13.83 0.60 -8.63
CA CYS A 165 -13.70 -0.53 -7.72
C CYS A 165 -14.90 -0.71 -6.77
N GLN A 166 -15.67 0.31 -6.47
CA GLN A 166 -16.90 0.14 -5.69
C GLN A 166 -18.03 -0.52 -6.50
N ARG A 167 -17.88 -0.62 -7.83
CA ARG A 167 -18.91 -1.22 -8.68
C ARG A 167 -18.73 -2.74 -8.73
N LEU A 168 -19.85 -3.45 -8.63
CA LEU A 168 -19.94 -4.85 -8.98
C LEU A 168 -20.38 -4.95 -10.44
N GLU A 169 -19.54 -5.49 -11.29
CA GLU A 169 -19.91 -5.74 -12.69
C GLU A 169 -20.76 -7.02 -12.86
N ALA A 170 -20.85 -7.84 -11.82
CA ALA A 170 -21.66 -9.05 -11.86
C ALA A 170 -23.16 -8.69 -11.85
N GLU A 171 -23.87 -9.03 -12.94
CA GLU A 171 -25.34 -8.91 -13.06
C GLU A 171 -26.08 -9.76 -12.01
N SER A 172 -25.39 -10.73 -11.43
CA SER A 172 -25.91 -11.66 -10.44
C SER A 172 -25.40 -11.30 -9.05
N TYR A 173 -26.19 -10.54 -8.29
CA TYR A 173 -26.04 -10.33 -6.83
C TYR A 173 -26.35 -11.60 -6.01
N LYS A 174 -26.18 -12.77 -6.62
CA LYS A 174 -26.52 -14.06 -6.05
C LYS A 174 -25.31 -14.66 -5.35
N CYS A 175 -25.57 -15.27 -4.21
CA CYS A 175 -24.59 -16.03 -3.45
C CYS A 175 -24.13 -17.26 -4.26
N PRO A 176 -22.82 -17.46 -4.50
CA PRO A 176 -22.32 -18.62 -5.24
C PRO A 176 -22.69 -19.98 -4.63
N SER A 177 -22.97 -20.01 -3.33
CA SER A 177 -23.28 -21.24 -2.60
C SER A 177 -24.75 -21.66 -2.64
N CYS A 178 -25.69 -20.72 -2.77
CA CYS A 178 -27.13 -21.03 -2.74
C CYS A 178 -27.98 -20.29 -3.76
N ASN A 179 -27.38 -19.50 -4.66
CA ASN A 179 -28.03 -18.70 -5.69
C ASN A 179 -29.12 -17.71 -5.21
N ARG A 180 -29.28 -17.52 -3.89
CA ARG A 180 -30.13 -16.47 -3.31
C ARG A 180 -29.43 -15.12 -3.36
N LEU A 181 -30.19 -14.03 -3.37
CA LEU A 181 -29.64 -12.69 -3.27
C LEU A 181 -28.79 -12.54 -2.00
N GLY A 182 -27.61 -11.95 -2.14
CA GLY A 182 -26.69 -11.74 -1.05
C GLY A 182 -26.65 -10.29 -0.56
N SER A 183 -26.46 -10.13 0.74
CA SER A 183 -26.37 -8.86 1.47
C SER A 183 -24.93 -8.42 1.73
N ASN A 184 -23.96 -9.35 1.67
CA ASN A 184 -22.57 -9.10 2.05
C ASN A 184 -21.67 -9.20 0.83
N THR A 185 -20.99 -8.11 0.46
CA THR A 185 -20.15 -8.05 -0.74
C THR A 185 -18.67 -8.01 -0.39
N CYS A 186 -17.86 -8.82 -1.07
CA CYS A 186 -16.41 -8.70 -1.04
C CYS A 186 -15.93 -7.86 -2.22
N LEU A 187 -15.39 -6.67 -1.96
CA LEU A 187 -14.87 -5.76 -3.00
C LEU A 187 -13.53 -6.21 -3.58
N MET A 188 -12.81 -7.10 -2.90
CA MET A 188 -11.60 -7.72 -3.45
C MET A 188 -11.93 -8.87 -4.41
N CYS A 189 -12.94 -9.69 -4.12
CA CYS A 189 -13.34 -10.80 -4.99
C CYS A 189 -14.44 -10.45 -5.99
N LYS A 190 -15.11 -9.31 -5.83
CA LYS A 190 -16.33 -8.93 -6.57
C LYS A 190 -17.44 -10.00 -6.48
N ILE A 191 -17.60 -10.59 -5.29
CA ILE A 191 -18.60 -11.65 -5.03
C ILE A 191 -19.50 -11.20 -3.88
N THR A 192 -20.80 -11.47 -4.03
CA THR A 192 -21.81 -11.24 -2.99
C THR A 192 -22.20 -12.56 -2.31
N PHE A 193 -22.36 -12.56 -1.00
CA PHE A 193 -22.76 -13.70 -0.17
C PHE A 193 -24.05 -13.38 0.60
N CYS A 194 -24.90 -14.38 0.83
CA CYS A 194 -26.00 -14.25 1.79
C CYS A 194 -25.48 -14.35 3.24
N ASP A 195 -26.27 -13.92 4.22
CA ASP A 195 -25.85 -13.89 5.63
C ASP A 195 -25.41 -15.25 6.17
N GLU A 196 -26.03 -16.34 5.69
CA GLU A 196 -25.70 -17.71 6.10
C GLU A 196 -24.34 -18.15 5.55
N HIS A 197 -24.00 -17.79 4.31
CA HIS A 197 -22.73 -18.18 3.68
C HIS A 197 -21.61 -17.17 3.91
N ALA A 198 -21.92 -15.95 4.35
CA ALA A 198 -20.93 -14.97 4.79
C ALA A 198 -20.32 -15.37 6.14
N LYS A 199 -21.13 -15.90 7.06
CA LYS A 199 -20.70 -16.28 8.42
C LYS A 199 -20.24 -17.74 8.46
N ARG A 200 -19.05 -18.01 8.98
CA ARG A 200 -18.58 -19.37 9.24
C ARG A 200 -19.30 -19.94 10.47
N LYS A 201 -19.86 -21.15 10.34
CA LYS A 201 -20.50 -21.87 11.46
C LYS A 201 -19.48 -22.08 12.59
N GLY A 202 -19.85 -21.70 13.82
CA GLY A 202 -19.03 -21.89 15.02
C GLY A 202 -18.07 -20.75 15.39
N VAL A 203 -18.00 -19.67 14.59
CA VAL A 203 -17.20 -18.48 14.91
C VAL A 203 -18.09 -17.41 15.54
N LYS A 204 -17.71 -16.92 16.72
CA LYS A 204 -18.35 -15.74 17.33
C LYS A 204 -17.84 -14.50 16.61
N TYR A 205 -18.77 -13.68 16.11
CA TYR A 205 -18.47 -12.39 15.49
C TYR A 205 -18.90 -11.28 16.43
N ASP A 206 -18.01 -10.31 16.66
CA ASP A 206 -18.34 -9.15 17.48
C ASP A 206 -19.31 -8.22 16.74
N ARG A 207 -20.31 -7.70 17.46
CA ARG A 207 -21.32 -6.81 16.90
C ARG A 207 -20.64 -5.54 16.37
N GLY A 208 -20.78 -5.28 15.07
CA GLY A 208 -20.16 -4.14 14.39
C GLY A 208 -18.80 -4.42 13.72
N SER A 209 -18.24 -5.62 13.89
CA SER A 209 -17.04 -6.03 13.14
C SER A 209 -17.42 -6.52 11.74
N ALA A 210 -16.65 -6.11 10.72
CA ALA A 210 -16.87 -6.57 9.36
C ALA A 210 -16.57 -8.07 9.25
N ILE A 211 -17.49 -8.82 8.64
CA ILE A 211 -17.35 -10.28 8.48
C ILE A 211 -16.25 -10.53 7.44
N PRO A 212 -15.26 -11.40 7.70
CA PRO A 212 -14.23 -11.71 6.71
C PRO A 212 -14.80 -12.57 5.59
N CYS A 213 -14.46 -12.23 4.35
CA CYS A 213 -14.87 -12.96 3.15
C CYS A 213 -14.49 -14.44 3.25
N PRO A 214 -15.42 -15.39 3.01
CA PRO A 214 -15.13 -16.81 3.06
C PRO A 214 -14.00 -17.25 2.12
N LYS A 215 -13.84 -16.56 0.97
CA LYS A 215 -12.87 -16.88 -0.08
C LYS A 215 -11.48 -16.28 0.18
N CYS A 216 -11.40 -15.00 0.53
CA CYS A 216 -10.11 -14.29 0.64
C CYS A 216 -9.82 -13.67 2.02
N GLY A 217 -10.76 -13.71 2.96
CA GLY A 217 -10.60 -13.15 4.31
C GLY A 217 -10.73 -11.62 4.41
N HIS A 218 -10.84 -10.90 3.30
CA HIS A 218 -11.04 -9.44 3.28
C HIS A 218 -12.40 -9.06 3.89
N PRO A 219 -12.51 -7.96 4.65
CA PRO A 219 -13.77 -7.51 5.24
C PRO A 219 -14.86 -7.36 4.18
N LEU A 220 -16.02 -7.94 4.46
CA LEU A 220 -17.22 -7.76 3.64
C LEU A 220 -17.83 -6.40 3.94
N THR A 221 -18.30 -5.75 2.89
CA THR A 221 -19.09 -4.51 2.96
C THR A 221 -20.54 -4.86 2.65
N ASP A 222 -21.47 -4.22 3.35
CA ASP A 222 -22.88 -4.43 3.04
C ASP A 222 -23.21 -3.91 1.64
N SER A 223 -23.93 -4.72 0.86
CA SER A 223 -24.30 -4.42 -0.52
C SER A 223 -25.12 -3.12 -0.66
N TYR A 224 -25.86 -2.72 0.37
CA TYR A 224 -26.67 -1.50 0.37
C TYR A 224 -25.85 -0.22 0.64
N ASN A 225 -24.65 -0.34 1.22
CA ASN A 225 -23.74 0.78 1.48
C ASN A 225 -22.85 1.12 0.27
N LEU A 226 -22.90 0.29 -0.77
CA LEU A 226 -22.23 0.55 -2.03
C LEU A 226 -23.14 1.45 -2.84
N SER A 227 -22.62 2.59 -3.33
CA SER A 227 -23.29 3.46 -4.30
C SER A 227 -23.44 2.71 -5.62
N MET A 228 -24.38 1.76 -5.65
CA MET A 228 -24.73 0.95 -6.79
C MET A 228 -25.52 1.83 -7.74
N SER A 229 -24.83 2.58 -8.60
CA SER A 229 -25.47 3.18 -9.75
C SER A 229 -25.81 2.06 -10.74
N SER A 230 -27.00 1.48 -10.63
CA SER A 230 -27.61 0.83 -11.78
C SER A 230 -27.72 1.88 -12.88
N LYS A 231 -27.25 1.56 -14.09
CA LYS A 231 -27.43 2.43 -15.25
C LYS A 231 -28.90 2.90 -15.31
N PHE A 232 -29.09 4.22 -15.45
CA PHE A 232 -30.37 4.92 -15.57
C PHE A 232 -31.29 4.94 -14.33
N VAL A 233 -31.13 5.96 -13.48
CA VAL A 233 -32.22 6.92 -13.22
C VAL A 233 -31.58 8.31 -13.11
N VAL A 234 -31.79 9.13 -14.13
CA VAL A 234 -31.67 10.59 -14.02
C VAL A 234 -32.77 11.03 -13.06
N HIS A 235 -32.47 11.15 -11.77
CA HIS A 235 -33.23 11.99 -10.87
C HIS A 235 -32.27 12.75 -9.96
N CYS A 236 -31.43 13.56 -10.61
CA CYS A 236 -30.80 14.70 -9.98
C CYS A 236 -31.89 15.76 -9.75
N LEU A 237 -32.68 15.61 -8.69
CA LEU A 237 -33.40 16.70 -8.03
C LEU A 237 -33.81 16.22 -6.64
N LEU A 238 -32.88 16.32 -5.69
CA LEU A 238 -33.21 16.60 -4.29
C LEU A 238 -32.09 17.46 -3.71
N TYR A 239 -32.33 18.75 -3.85
CA TYR A 239 -31.78 19.82 -3.03
C TYR A 239 -31.64 19.39 -1.57
N VAL A 240 -30.42 19.35 -1.04
CA VAL A 240 -30.15 19.73 0.35
C VAL A 240 -28.78 20.42 0.40
N TYR A 241 -28.84 21.75 0.40
CA TYR A 241 -28.00 22.72 1.11
C TYR A 241 -26.82 22.14 1.92
N ILE A 242 -25.58 22.51 1.56
CA ILE A 242 -24.59 23.07 2.51
C ILE A 242 -23.73 24.08 1.73
N GLY A 243 -23.76 25.34 2.18
CA GLY A 243 -23.14 26.48 1.49
C GLY A 243 -21.62 26.53 1.56
N PHE A 244 -21.02 27.11 0.51
CA PHE A 244 -19.69 27.72 0.53
C PHE A 244 -19.74 29.04 -0.25
N PRO A 245 -18.96 30.06 0.17
CA PRO A 245 -19.12 31.45 -0.26
C PRO A 245 -18.51 31.71 -1.65
N SER A 246 -19.19 32.59 -2.38
CA SER A 246 -18.85 33.10 -3.70
C SER A 246 -17.49 33.81 -3.69
N ILE A 247 -16.57 33.39 -4.57
CA ILE A 247 -15.39 34.16 -4.94
C ILE A 247 -15.72 34.86 -6.27
N ASP A 248 -15.89 36.18 -6.21
CA ASP A 248 -16.13 37.04 -7.36
C ASP A 248 -14.86 37.17 -8.23
N TYR A 249 -14.96 36.75 -9.49
CA TYR A 249 -13.95 37.06 -10.51
C TYR A 249 -14.29 38.40 -11.16
N HIS A 250 -13.54 39.45 -10.78
CA HIS A 250 -13.60 40.75 -11.43
C HIS A 250 -13.01 40.70 -12.86
N ARG A 251 -13.82 41.16 -13.82
CA ARG A 251 -13.48 41.43 -15.23
C ARG A 251 -12.61 42.71 -15.33
N PRO A 252 -11.50 42.75 -16.09
CA PRO A 252 -10.76 43.99 -16.30
C PRO A 252 -11.45 44.89 -17.33
N ARG A 253 -11.58 46.17 -17.01
CA ARG A 253 -11.93 47.24 -17.96
C ARG A 253 -10.66 47.70 -18.70
N SER A 254 -10.73 47.70 -20.02
CA SER A 254 -9.79 48.36 -20.92
C SER A 254 -9.98 49.88 -20.88
N ILE A 255 -8.88 50.61 -20.67
CA ILE A 255 -8.75 52.04 -20.98
C ILE A 255 -7.54 52.17 -21.90
N CYS A 256 -7.81 52.50 -23.17
CA CYS A 256 -7.16 53.47 -24.04
C CYS A 256 -8.02 53.56 -25.30
#